data_AF-A0A1Y4FDB3-F1
#
_entry.id   AF-A0A1Y4FDB3-F1
#
_cell.length_a   1.000
_cell.length_b   1.000
_cell.length_c   1.000
_cell.angle_alpha   90.00
_cell.angle_beta   90.00
_cell.angle_gamma   90.00
#
_symmetry.space_group_name_H-M   'P 1'
#
loop_
_entity.id
_entity.type
_entity.pdbx_description
1 polymer ?
#
loop_
_entity_poly.entity_id
_entity_poly.type
_entity_poly.pdbx_seq_one_letter_code
_entity_poly.pdbx_strand_id
1 'polypeptide(L)' 'MCNLSKGVEEKGRREGHREGVILSLMNLMKNMKLTKEQAMGALGIPESEREEYTRALAKK' A
#
# COMPACT_ATOMS: atom_id res chain seq x y z
N MET A 1 -8.40 32.45 1.30
CA MET A 1 -8.23 31.39 2.32
C MET A 1 -8.85 30.11 1.80
N CYS A 2 -8.06 29.16 1.26
CA CYS A 2 -8.45 27.75 1.11
C CYS A 2 -7.25 26.92 0.60
N ASN A 3 -6.27 26.69 1.47
CA ASN A 3 -5.16 25.76 1.23
C ASN A 3 -5.21 24.56 2.20
N LEU A 4 -5.92 24.69 3.33
CA LEU A 4 -6.04 23.65 4.36
C LEU A 4 -6.86 22.45 3.86
N SER A 5 -7.99 22.67 3.19
CA SER A 5 -8.86 21.60 2.70
C SER A 5 -8.15 20.71 1.66
N LYS A 6 -7.40 21.32 0.73
CA LYS A 6 -6.61 20.59 -0.28
C LYS A 6 -5.54 19.71 0.36
N GLY A 7 -4.84 20.22 1.38
CA GLY A 7 -3.82 19.44 2.10
C GLY A 7 -4.41 18.25 2.85
N VAL A 8 -5.61 18.42 3.45
CA VAL A 8 -6.33 17.33 4.12
C VAL A 8 -6.81 16.28 3.11
N GLU A 9 -7.38 16.71 1.99
CA GLU A 9 -7.85 15.81 0.93
C GLU A 9 -6.69 15.00 0.32
N GLU A 10 -5.56 15.64 0.00
CA GLU A 10 -4.40 14.96 -0.55
C GLU A 10 -3.82 13.95 0.44
N LYS A 11 -3.74 14.31 1.72
CA LYS A 11 -3.31 13.41 2.78
C LYS A 11 -4.23 12.19 2.88
N GLY A 12 -5.55 12.41 2.91
CA GLY A 12 -6.53 11.33 2.96
C GLY A 12 -6.43 10.40 1.75
N ARG A 13 -6.26 10.96 0.54
CA ARG A 13 -6.06 10.15 -0.67
C ARG A 13 -4.78 9.32 -0.61
N ARG A 14 -3.69 9.88 -0.07
CA ARG A 14 -2.41 9.17 0.08
C ARG A 14 -2.50 8.03 1.11
N GLU A 15 -3.13 8.29 2.25
CA GLU A 15 -3.36 7.28 3.29
C GLU A 15 -4.28 6.15 2.77
N GLY A 16 -5.41 6.50 2.16
CA GLY A 16 -6.34 5.53 1.58
C GLY A 16 -5.72 4.69 0.46
N HIS A 17 -4.88 5.29 -0.38
CA HIS A 17 -4.13 4.55 -1.39
C HIS A 17 -3.19 3.52 -0.76
N ARG A 18 -2.43 3.92 0.26
CA ARG A 18 -1.51 3.02 0.99
C ARG A 18 -2.25 1.86 1.65
N GLU A 19 -3.37 2.14 2.31
CA GLU A 19 -4.21 1.09 2.92
C GLU A 19 -4.79 0.13 1.88
N GLY A 20 -5.24 0.66 0.73
CA GLY A 20 -5.73 -0.15 -0.39
C GLY A 20 -4.66 -1.08 -0.97
N VAL A 21 -3.41 -0.62 -1.08
CA VAL A 21 -2.29 -1.45 -1.52
C VAL A 21 -2.02 -2.57 -0.51
N ILE A 22 -2.00 -2.26 0.79
CA ILE A 22 -1.79 -3.28 1.85
C ILE A 22 -2.88 -4.34 1.80
N LEU A 23 -4.15 -3.95 1.69
CA LEU A 23 -5.27 -4.88 1.58
C LEU A 23 -5.16 -5.77 0.33
N SER A 24 -4.74 -5.18 -0.79
CA SER A 24 -4.51 -5.91 -2.04
C SER A 24 -3.39 -6.95 -1.90
N LEU A 25 -2.26 -6.58 -1.28
CA LEU A 25 -1.16 -7.50 -0.98
C LEU A 25 -1.63 -8.67 -0.10
N MET A 26 -2.37 -8.39 0.97
CA MET A 26 -2.91 -9.45 1.84
C MET A 26 -3.85 -10.40 1.09
N ASN A 27 -4.71 -9.86 0.21
CA ASN A 27 -5.62 -10.67 -0.60
C ASN A 27 -4.87 -11.54 -1.61
N LEU A 28 -3.84 -11.00 -2.27
CA LEU A 28 -2.98 -11.76 -3.18
C LEU A 28 -2.27 -12.90 -2.44
N MET A 29 -1.68 -12.63 -1.28
CA MET A 29 -1.02 -13.65 -0.46
C MET A 29 -2.01 -14.72 0.01
N LYS A 30 -3.20 -14.32 0.48
CA LYS A 30 -4.19 -15.25 1.03
C LYS A 30 -4.87 -16.10 -0.04
N ASN A 31 -5.32 -15.47 -1.12
CA ASN A 31 -6.21 -16.09 -2.11
C ASN A 31 -5.41 -16.73 -3.25
N MET A 32 -4.32 -16.10 -3.68
CA MET A 32 -3.46 -16.61 -4.75
C MET A 32 -2.21 -17.33 -4.24
N LYS A 33 -2.04 -17.44 -2.91
CA LYS A 33 -0.92 -18.13 -2.25
C LYS A 33 0.46 -17.57 -2.64
N LEU A 34 0.51 -16.29 -3.01
CA LEU A 34 1.75 -15.62 -3.37
C LEU A 34 2.59 -15.31 -2.13
N THR A 35 3.92 -15.34 -2.28
CA THR A 35 4.81 -14.73 -1.29
C THR A 35 4.64 -13.20 -1.27
N LYS A 36 5.20 -12.52 -0.26
CA LYS A 36 5.18 -11.05 -0.19
C LYS A 36 5.81 -10.43 -1.44
N GLU A 37 6.96 -10.97 -1.86
CA GLU A 37 7.73 -10.49 -3.01
C GLU A 37 6.96 -10.71 -4.31
N GLN A 38 6.32 -11.87 -4.47
CA GLN A 38 5.46 -12.16 -5.62
C GLN A 38 4.22 -11.25 -5.66
N ALA A 39 3.57 -11.01 -4.52
CA ALA A 39 2.43 -10.11 -4.44
C ALA A 39 2.82 -8.66 -4.77
N MET A 40 3.98 -8.19 -4.29
CA MET A 40 4.52 -6.87 -4.63
C MET A 40 4.87 -6.77 -6.11
N GLY A 41 5.46 -7.82 -6.69
CA GLY A 41 5.70 -7.91 -8.13
C GLY A 41 4.41 -7.87 -8.95
N ALA A 42 3.37 -8.61 -8.52
CA ALA A 42 2.07 -8.63 -9.18
C ALA A 42 1.34 -7.27 -9.16
N LEU A 43 1.55 -6.47 -8.11
CA LEU A 43 1.04 -5.09 -8.04
C LEU A 43 1.96 -4.05 -8.70
N GLY A 44 3.11 -4.47 -9.25
CA GLY A 44 4.06 -3.56 -9.89
C GLY A 44 4.78 -2.63 -8.91
N ILE A 45 4.91 -3.01 -7.64
CA ILE A 45 5.58 -2.19 -6.62
C ILE A 45 7.11 -2.19 -6.88
N PRO A 46 7.72 -1.01 -7.10
CA PRO A 46 9.16 -0.88 -7.30
C PRO A 46 9.95 -1.39 -6.09
N GLU A 47 11.13 -1.99 -6.32
CA GLU A 47 12.01 -2.50 -5.25
C GLU A 47 12.30 -1.43 -4.18
N SER A 48 12.48 -0.17 -4.59
CA SER A 48 12.72 0.97 -3.70
C SER A 48 11.61 1.22 -2.68
N GLU A 49 10.39 0.76 -2.96
CA GLU A 49 9.21 0.95 -2.09
C GLU A 49 8.86 -0.31 -1.29
N ARG A 50 9.40 -1.48 -1.65
CA ARG A 50 9.02 -2.76 -1.04
C ARG A 50 9.32 -2.85 0.44
N GLU A 51 10.38 -2.20 0.90
CA GLU A 51 10.74 -2.18 2.32
C GLU A 51 9.66 -1.47 3.17
N GLU A 52 9.06 -0.41 2.65
CA GLU A 52 7.96 0.30 3.31
C GLU A 52 6.72 -0.59 3.46
N TYR A 53 6.32 -1.27 2.38
CA TYR A 53 5.16 -2.16 2.41
C TYR A 53 5.42 -3.42 3.26
N THR A 54 6.66 -3.92 3.29
CA THR A 54 7.05 -5.03 4.17
C THR A 54 6.88 -4.65 5.64
N ARG A 55 7.36 -3.46 6.04
CA ARG A 55 7.16 -2.94 7.39
C ARG A 55 5.69 -2.72 7.73
N ALA A 56 4.90 -2.23 6.77
CA ALA A 56 3.47 -1.99 6.98
C ALA A 56 2.68 -3.29 7.15
N LEU A 57 2.99 -4.33 6.36
CA LEU A 57 2.39 -5.66 6.48
C LEU A 57 2.71 -6.34 7.81
N ALA A 58 3.90 -6.12 8.38
CA ALA A 58 4.28 -6.70 9.68
C ALA A 58 3.56 -6.08 10.89
N LYS A 59 2.92 -4.91 10.70
CA LYS A 59 2.17 -4.20 11.75
C LYS A 59 0.67 -4.53 11.75
N LYS A 60 0.22 -5.40 10.85
CA LYS A 60 -1.16 -5.87 10.70
C LYS A 60 -1.26 -7.32 11.16
#